data_AF-A0A2J6PU44-F1
#
_entry.id   AF-A0A2J6PU44-F1
#
_cell.length_a   1.000
_cell.length_b   1.000
_cell.length_c   1.000
_cell.angle_alpha   90.00
_cell.angle_beta   90.00
_cell.angle_gamma   90.00
#
_symmetry.space_group_name_H-M   'P 1'
#
loop_
_entity.id
_entity.type
_entity.pdbx_description
1 polymer ?
#
loop_
_entity_poly.entity_id
_entity_poly.type
_entity_poly.pdbx_seq_one_letter_code
_entity_poly.pdbx_strand_id
1 'polypeptide(L)' 'MPPKPLYIKAIKEARNQEPGSWVLQEDGDPSHGMRKEGLARQLKDLHSIVNLKHPA' A
#
# COMPACT_ATOMS: atom_id res chain seq x y z
N MET A 1 -9.32 5.15 -16.62
CA MET A 1 -8.80 5.07 -15.24
C MET A 1 -7.29 5.13 -15.30
N PRO A 2 -6.61 5.85 -14.38
CA PRO A 2 -5.15 5.79 -14.31
C PRO A 2 -4.69 4.35 -14.07
N PRO A 3 -3.50 3.96 -14.57
CA PRO A 3 -2.94 2.63 -14.32
C PRO A 3 -2.82 2.39 -12.81
N LYS A 4 -3.13 1.17 -12.36
CA LYS A 4 -2.97 0.80 -10.95
C LYS A 4 -1.49 0.90 -10.56
N PRO A 5 -1.16 1.51 -9.42
CA PRO A 5 0.21 1.51 -8.91
C PRO A 5 0.80 0.10 -8.79
N LEU A 6 2.11 0.00 -9.02
CA LEU A 6 2.85 -1.27 -9.03
C LEU A 6 2.68 -2.06 -7.73
N TYR A 7 2.71 -1.40 -6.57
CA TYR A 7 2.57 -2.05 -5.26
C TYR A 7 1.22 -2.79 -5.10
N ILE A 8 0.16 -2.30 -5.74
CA ILE A 8 -1.17 -2.94 -5.70
C ILE A 8 -1.14 -4.25 -6.49
N LYS A 9 -0.47 -4.24 -7.65
CA LYS A 9 -0.29 -5.45 -8.46
C LYS A 9 0.55 -6.47 -7.70
N ALA A 10 1.68 -6.05 -7.14
CA ALA A 10 2.58 -6.91 -6.37
C ALA A 10 1.88 -7.59 -5.19
N ILE A 11 1.09 -6.85 -4.39
CA ILE A 11 0.37 -7.44 -3.24
C ILE A 11 -0.69 -8.45 -3.69
N LYS A 12 -1.37 -8.19 -4.81
CA LYS A 12 -2.36 -9.14 -5.34
C LYS A 12 -1.71 -10.42 -5.83
N GLU A 13 -0.58 -10.31 -6.53
CA GLU A 13 0.19 -11.47 -6.97
C GLU A 13 0.71 -12.27 -5.76
N ALA A 14 1.23 -11.59 -4.74
CA ALA A 14 1.69 -12.23 -3.51
C ALA A 14 0.56 -12.97 -2.78
N ARG A 15 -0.63 -12.36 -2.65
CA ARG A 15 -1.83 -13.01 -2.07
C ARG A 15 -2.30 -14.24 -2.85
N ASN A 16 -2.13 -14.23 -4.17
CA ASN A 16 -2.49 -15.37 -5.02
C ASN A 16 -1.48 -16.52 -4.90
N GLN A 17 -0.19 -16.21 -4.71
CA GLN A 17 0.87 -17.21 -4.53
C GLN A 17 0.82 -17.82 -3.13
N GLU A 18 0.66 -16.99 -2.11
CA GLU A 18 0.61 -17.40 -0.72
C GLU A 18 -0.54 -16.66 -0.02
N PRO A 19 -1.64 -17.37 0.31
CA PRO A 19 -2.73 -16.81 1.08
C PRO A 19 -2.24 -16.39 2.47
N GLY A 20 -2.07 -15.08 2.68
CA GLY A 20 -1.55 -14.53 3.92
C GLY A 20 -1.82 -13.04 4.07
N SER A 21 -1.60 -12.52 5.28
CA SER A 21 -1.74 -11.10 5.60
C SER A 21 -0.51 -10.32 5.16
N TRP A 22 -0.37 -10.14 3.83
CA TRP A 22 0.68 -9.30 3.25
C TRP A 22 0.50 -7.84 3.63
N VAL A 23 1.56 -7.23 4.15
CA VAL A 23 1.64 -5.83 4.60
C VAL A 23 2.66 -5.06 3.77
N LEU A 24 2.41 -3.77 3.53
CA LEU A 24 3.32 -2.87 2.80
C LEU A 24 4.19 -2.09 3.78
N GLN A 25 5.51 -2.12 3.62
CA GLN A 25 6.44 -1.28 4.37
C GLN A 25 6.88 -0.11 3.50
N GLU A 26 6.74 1.11 4.00
CA GLU A 26 7.23 2.34 3.35
C GLU A 26 8.48 2.86 4.10
N ASP A 27 9.31 3.62 3.41
CA ASP A 27 10.60 4.15 3.88
C ASP A 27 10.49 5.43 4.73
N GLY A 28 9.25 5.84 5.05
CA GLY A 28 9.00 7.02 5.88
C GLY A 28 9.29 8.35 5.19
N ASP A 29 9.50 8.36 3.86
CA ASP A 29 9.71 9.59 3.12
C ASP A 29 8.55 10.59 3.39
N PRO A 30 8.83 11.86 3.73
CA PRO A 30 7.80 12.87 4.00
C PRO A 30 6.79 13.06 2.86
N SER A 31 7.15 12.74 1.62
CA SER A 31 6.26 12.71 0.45
C SER A 31 5.20 11.59 0.51
N HIS A 32 5.45 10.55 1.31
CA HIS A 32 4.51 9.47 1.65
C HIS A 32 3.75 9.75 2.97
N GLY A 33 4.17 10.77 3.72
CA GLY A 33 3.67 11.12 5.04
C GLY A 33 2.19 11.53 5.09
N MET A 34 1.56 11.19 6.21
CA MET A 34 0.13 11.25 6.56
C MET A 34 -0.56 12.64 6.53
N ARG A 35 -0.10 13.61 5.73
CA ARG A 35 -0.61 14.99 5.78
C ARG A 35 -1.80 15.27 4.86
N LYS A 36 -2.19 14.34 3.99
CA LYS A 36 -3.44 14.41 3.21
C LYS A 36 -3.97 12.98 3.01
N GLU A 37 -5.28 12.79 3.05
CA GLU A 37 -5.92 11.60 2.46
C GLU A 37 -5.74 11.63 0.93
N GLY A 38 -4.51 11.43 0.49
CA GLY A 38 -4.15 11.44 -0.91
C GLY A 38 -4.64 10.18 -1.62
N LEU A 39 -4.55 10.21 -2.95
CA LEU A 39 -4.86 9.08 -3.81
C LEU A 39 -4.21 7.77 -3.33
N ALA A 40 -2.99 7.82 -2.78
CA ALA A 40 -2.32 6.64 -2.26
C ALA A 40 -3.05 5.98 -1.07
N ARG A 41 -3.61 6.77 -0.15
CA ARG A 41 -4.38 6.24 0.98
C ARG A 41 -5.70 5.61 0.50
N GLN A 42 -6.42 6.32 -0.36
CA GLN A 42 -7.67 5.82 -0.96
C GLN A 42 -7.46 4.51 -1.71
N LEU A 43 -6.37 4.39 -2.47
CA LEU A 43 -6.03 3.18 -3.20
C LEU A 43 -5.66 2.02 -2.28
N LYS A 44 -4.96 2.28 -1.17
CA LYS A 44 -4.66 1.26 -0.16
C LYS A 44 -5.94 0.74 0.49
N ASP A 45 -6.83 1.63 0.92
CA ASP A 45 -8.10 1.26 1.55
C ASP A 45 -9.01 0.48 0.58
N LEU A 46 -9.12 0.93 -0.68
CA LEU A 46 -9.89 0.25 -1.74
C LEU A 46 -9.38 -1.18 -2.03
N HIS A 47 -8.10 -1.44 -1.82
CA HIS A 47 -7.48 -2.74 -2.07
C HIS A 47 -7.14 -3.52 -0.80
N SER A 48 -7.66 -3.07 0.35
CA SER A 48 -7.42 -3.64 1.68
C SER A 48 -5.91 -3.87 1.93
N ILE A 49 -5.09 -2.91 1.55
CA ILE A 49 -3.63 -2.94 1.74
C ILE A 49 -3.33 -2.30 3.09
N VAL A 50 -2.72 -3.09 3.99
CA VAL A 50 -2.30 -2.63 5.30
C VAL A 50 -0.83 -2.22 5.24
N ASN A 51 -0.52 -1.02 5.72
CA ASN A 51 0.87 -0.58 5.85
C ASN A 51 1.42 -0.91 7.23
N LEU A 52 2.65 -1.41 7.29
CA LEU A 52 3.43 -1.43 8.52
C LEU A 52 3.69 0.00 8.95
N LYS A 53 3.45 0.30 10.24
CA LYS A 53 3.88 1.56 10.81
C LYS A 53 5.41 1.56 10.85
N HIS A 54 6.04 2.40 10.03
CA HIS A 54 7.47 2.66 10.18
C HIS A 54 7.70 3.31 11.55
N PRO A 55 8.66 2.84 12.37
CA PRO A 55 9.01 3.53 13.61
C PRO A 55 9.50 4.94 13.27
N ALA A 56 8.99 5.93 14.01
CA ALA A 56 9.33 7.34 13.83
C ALA A 56 10.79 7.65 14.17
#